data_AF-A0A117IAJ3-F1
#
_entry.id   AF-A0A117IAJ3-F1
#
_cell.length_a   1.000
_cell.length_b   1.000
_cell.length_c   1.000
_cell.angle_alpha   90.00
_cell.angle_beta   90.00
_cell.angle_gamma   90.00
#
_symmetry.space_group_name_H-M   'P 1'
#
loop_
_entity.id
_entity.type
_entity.pdbx_description
1 polymer ?
#
loop_
_entity_poly.entity_id
_entity_poly.type
_entity_poly.pdbx_seq_one_letter_code
_entity_poly.pdbx_strand_id
1 'polypeptide(L)'
;MKTTGKKAADKRLTSQFADRARSRGLQAAWELFIPHLQPLITNLVTEAIPRADAQSAAAAVAIGNDRAVAIVEELRRIDTPTLIIAGDDTRHPTHLARSLADVRPMEFLARATMSDLLVNADDMAHAFASEIEEFLATTSDPETQPHQTQRRSNLK
;
A
#
# COMPACT_ATOMS: atom_id res chain seq x y z
N MET A 1 18.63 15.79 -13.69
CA MET A 1 18.17 16.21 -12.35
C MET A 1 16.91 17.09 -12.51
N LYS A 2 15.70 16.50 -12.45
CA LYS A 2 14.39 17.17 -12.68
C LYS A 2 13.27 16.63 -11.75
N THR A 3 13.61 16.15 -10.55
CA THR A 3 12.70 15.38 -9.70
C THR A 3 11.98 16.18 -8.60
N THR A 4 12.45 17.39 -8.27
CA THR A 4 11.88 18.22 -7.19
C THR A 4 10.55 18.87 -7.56
N GLY A 5 10.40 19.35 -8.80
CA GLY A 5 9.17 19.99 -9.29
C GLY A 5 7.98 19.02 -9.40
N LYS A 6 8.22 17.78 -9.86
CA LYS A 6 7.19 16.73 -9.96
C LYS A 6 6.66 16.35 -8.58
N LYS A 7 7.54 16.11 -7.60
CA LYS A 7 7.15 15.77 -6.22
C LYS A 7 6.35 16.89 -5.53
N ALA A 8 6.69 18.16 -5.78
CA ALA A 8 5.93 19.28 -5.22
C ALA A 8 4.53 19.41 -5.84
N ALA A 9 4.40 19.17 -7.15
CA ALA A 9 3.12 19.13 -7.83
C ALA A 9 2.25 17.97 -7.34
N ASP A 10 2.85 16.79 -7.15
CA ASP A 10 2.16 15.59 -6.62
C ASP A 10 1.61 15.87 -5.20
N LYS A 11 2.41 16.47 -4.32
CA LYS A 11 1.97 16.89 -2.98
C LYS A 11 0.83 17.89 -3.01
N ARG A 12 0.90 18.88 -3.91
CA ARG A 12 -0.16 19.88 -4.05
C ARG A 12 -1.47 19.24 -4.51
N LEU A 13 -1.39 18.27 -5.42
CA LEU A 13 -2.55 17.53 -5.92
C LEU A 13 -3.18 16.66 -4.82
N THR A 14 -2.37 15.96 -4.01
CA THR A 14 -2.89 15.18 -2.88
C THR A 14 -3.46 16.07 -1.77
N SER A 15 -2.87 17.24 -1.48
CA SER A 15 -3.49 18.21 -0.56
C SER A 15 -4.86 18.68 -1.05
N GLN A 16 -5.00 18.98 -2.35
CA GLN A 16 -6.30 19.34 -2.94
C GLN A 16 -7.32 18.20 -2.85
N PHE A 17 -6.88 16.95 -2.99
CA PHE A 17 -7.73 15.79 -2.76
C PHE A 17 -8.32 15.82 -1.35
N ALA A 18 -7.48 15.97 -0.32
CA ALA A 18 -7.92 15.96 1.07
C ALA A 18 -8.92 17.11 1.36
N ASP A 19 -8.64 18.31 0.85
CA ASP A 19 -9.53 19.46 1.02
C ASP A 19 -10.87 19.25 0.31
N ARG A 20 -10.86 18.68 -0.89
CA ARG A 20 -12.07 18.37 -1.66
C ARG A 20 -12.87 17.23 -1.03
N ALA A 21 -12.21 16.21 -0.48
CA ALA A 21 -12.85 15.11 0.24
C ALA A 21 -13.62 15.65 1.47
N ARG A 22 -12.98 16.52 2.27
CA ARG A 22 -13.61 17.12 3.46
C ARG A 22 -14.78 18.03 3.13
N SER A 23 -14.66 18.82 2.06
CA SER A 23 -15.64 19.87 1.74
C SER A 23 -16.76 19.44 0.80
N ARG A 24 -16.50 18.47 -0.08
CA ARG A 24 -17.39 18.08 -1.19
C ARG A 24 -17.58 16.57 -1.35
N GLY A 25 -16.99 15.78 -0.46
CA GLY A 25 -17.09 14.31 -0.50
C GLY A 25 -16.08 13.66 -1.45
N LEU A 26 -16.02 12.32 -1.36
CA LEU A 26 -15.04 11.49 -2.06
C LEU A 26 -15.18 11.53 -3.58
N GLN A 27 -16.41 11.51 -4.10
CA GLN A 27 -16.67 11.58 -5.55
C GLN A 27 -15.96 12.80 -6.15
N ALA A 28 -16.19 13.96 -5.55
CA ALA A 28 -15.58 15.21 -5.97
C ALA A 28 -14.05 15.14 -5.86
N ALA A 29 -13.50 14.60 -4.78
CA ALA A 29 -12.06 14.46 -4.61
C ALA A 29 -11.41 13.61 -5.71
N TRP A 30 -12.02 12.46 -6.04
CA TRP A 30 -11.51 11.52 -7.03
C TRP A 30 -11.59 12.00 -8.48
N GLU A 31 -12.48 12.94 -8.81
CA GLU A 31 -12.50 13.59 -10.14
C GLU A 31 -11.15 14.24 -10.52
N LEU A 32 -10.32 14.59 -9.54
CA LEU A 32 -8.97 15.11 -9.77
C LEU A 32 -8.00 14.07 -10.38
N PHE A 33 -8.29 12.77 -10.18
CA PHE A 33 -7.40 11.67 -10.56
C PHE A 33 -7.98 10.77 -11.63
N ILE A 34 -9.30 10.52 -11.63
CA ILE A 34 -9.98 9.58 -12.53
C ILE A 34 -9.50 9.70 -14.00
N PRO A 35 -9.37 10.89 -14.61
CA PRO A 35 -8.92 11.02 -16.00
C PRO A 35 -7.49 10.52 -16.29
N HIS A 36 -6.70 10.27 -15.25
CA HIS A 36 -5.28 9.91 -15.33
C HIS A 36 -4.97 8.54 -14.72
N LEU A 37 -5.99 7.85 -14.20
CA LEU A 37 -5.84 6.51 -13.63
C LEU A 37 -5.94 5.46 -14.73
N GLN A 38 -5.24 4.34 -14.52
CA GLN A 38 -5.50 3.15 -15.32
C GLN A 38 -6.95 2.67 -15.10
N PRO A 39 -7.56 2.00 -16.09
CA PRO A 39 -8.96 1.56 -16.01
C PRO A 39 -9.29 0.75 -14.76
N LEU A 40 -8.43 -0.21 -14.39
CA LEU A 40 -8.60 -1.02 -13.17
C LEU A 40 -8.75 -0.15 -11.93
N ILE A 41 -7.81 0.78 -11.70
CA ILE A 41 -7.83 1.65 -10.52
C ILE A 41 -9.07 2.54 -10.52
N THR A 42 -9.50 3.01 -11.69
CA THR A 42 -10.74 3.78 -11.84
C THR A 42 -11.96 2.97 -11.40
N ASN A 43 -12.04 1.71 -11.81
CA ASN A 43 -13.13 0.81 -11.42
C ASN A 43 -13.15 0.57 -9.91
N LEU A 44 -12.00 0.21 -9.33
CA LEU A 44 -11.87 -0.07 -7.89
C LEU A 44 -12.24 1.14 -7.04
N VAL A 45 -11.77 2.32 -7.42
CA VAL A 45 -12.10 3.58 -6.71
C VAL A 45 -13.60 3.87 -6.82
N THR A 46 -14.18 3.75 -8.01
CA THR A 46 -15.60 4.03 -8.24
C THR A 46 -16.49 3.11 -7.42
N GLU A 47 -16.14 1.83 -7.35
CA GLU A 47 -16.84 0.83 -6.53
C GLU A 47 -16.68 1.08 -5.02
N ALA A 48 -15.52 1.58 -4.59
CA ALA A 48 -15.22 1.82 -3.18
C ALA A 48 -15.85 3.12 -2.63
N ILE A 49 -16.03 4.15 -3.46
CA ILE A 49 -16.54 5.48 -3.04
C ILE A 49 -17.81 5.40 -2.16
N PRO A 50 -18.86 4.61 -2.51
CA PRO A 50 -20.10 4.57 -1.73
C PRO A 50 -19.95 4.06 -0.28
N ARG A 51 -18.89 3.28 0.00
CA ARG A 51 -18.63 2.66 1.31
C ARG A 51 -17.40 3.21 2.02
N ALA A 52 -16.71 4.17 1.41
CA ALA A 52 -15.50 4.78 1.96
C ALA A 52 -15.84 6.03 2.78
N ASP A 53 -15.08 6.27 3.83
CA ASP A 53 -15.21 7.46 4.67
C ASP A 53 -14.27 8.58 4.19
N ALA A 54 -14.84 9.77 3.99
CA ALA A 54 -14.12 10.93 3.47
C ALA A 54 -13.03 11.43 4.43
N GLN A 55 -13.26 11.35 5.75
CA GLN A 55 -12.27 11.77 6.74
C GLN A 55 -11.09 10.81 6.78
N SER A 56 -11.35 9.50 6.71
CA SER A 56 -10.34 8.45 6.63
C SER A 56 -9.45 8.62 5.40
N ALA A 57 -10.05 8.88 4.22
CA ALA A 57 -9.28 9.16 3.01
C ALA A 57 -8.44 10.44 3.11
N ALA A 58 -8.99 11.51 3.71
CA ALA A 58 -8.24 12.74 3.94
C ALA A 58 -7.10 12.57 4.97
N ALA A 59 -7.28 11.71 5.97
CA ALA A 59 -6.25 11.35 6.94
C ALA A 59 -5.12 10.55 6.29
N ALA A 60 -5.44 9.63 5.38
CA ALA A 60 -4.43 8.87 4.62
C ALA A 60 -3.48 9.79 3.84
N VAL A 61 -3.98 10.90 3.28
CA VAL A 61 -3.13 11.93 2.64
C VAL A 61 -2.16 12.58 3.63
N ALA A 62 -2.61 12.88 4.85
CA ALA A 62 -1.75 13.48 5.87
C ALA A 62 -0.63 12.51 6.28
N ILE A 63 -0.97 11.23 6.46
CA ILE A 63 0.00 10.16 6.77
C ILE A 63 1.03 10.03 5.63
N GLY A 64 0.58 10.01 4.36
CA GLY A 64 1.51 9.93 3.23
C GLY A 64 2.39 11.18 3.03
N ASN A 65 1.96 12.33 3.55
CA ASN A 65 2.78 13.54 3.58
C ASN A 65 3.80 13.54 4.71
N ASP A 66 3.52 12.81 5.79
CA ASP A 66 4.46 12.55 6.87
C ASP A 66 5.55 11.59 6.36
N ARG A 67 6.79 12.05 6.36
CA ARG A 67 7.92 11.30 5.80
C ARG A 67 8.41 10.29 6.83
N ALA A 68 7.65 9.23 7.06
CA ALA A 68 8.06 8.15 7.93
C ALA A 68 9.27 7.38 7.38
N VAL A 69 9.44 7.32 6.05
CA VAL A 69 10.48 6.56 5.35
C VAL A 69 10.98 7.33 4.13
N ALA A 70 12.29 7.55 4.03
CA ALA A 70 12.96 8.24 2.93
C ALA A 70 13.74 7.30 2.00
N ILE A 71 14.24 6.18 2.53
CA ILE A 71 15.01 5.16 1.80
C ILE A 71 14.55 3.76 2.18
N VAL A 72 14.75 2.79 1.28
CA VAL A 72 14.29 1.40 1.45
C VAL A 72 14.92 0.75 2.68
N GLU A 73 16.16 1.07 3.02
CA GLU A 73 16.87 0.53 4.19
C GLU A 73 16.22 0.88 5.52
N GLU A 74 15.47 1.98 5.60
CA GLU A 74 14.76 2.37 6.83
C GLU A 74 13.60 1.41 7.15
N LEU A 75 13.07 0.71 6.14
CA LEU A 75 12.06 -0.34 6.32
C LEU A 75 12.60 -1.55 7.08
N ARG A 76 13.94 -1.68 7.22
CA ARG A 76 14.54 -2.72 8.06
C ARG A 76 14.10 -2.69 9.52
N ARG A 77 13.49 -1.59 9.98
CA ARG A 77 13.02 -1.44 11.36
C ARG A 77 11.57 -1.91 11.57
N ILE A 78 10.86 -2.27 10.50
CA ILE A 78 9.47 -2.72 10.56
C ILE A 78 9.46 -4.24 10.72
N ASP A 79 8.93 -4.72 11.84
CA ASP A 79 8.89 -6.16 12.18
C ASP A 79 7.61 -6.89 11.80
N THR A 80 6.64 -6.17 11.23
CA THR A 80 5.41 -6.75 10.72
C THR A 80 5.68 -7.52 9.42
N PRO A 81 5.34 -8.83 9.34
CA PRO A 81 5.39 -9.56 8.07
C PRO A 81 4.59 -8.84 6.99
N THR A 82 5.12 -8.80 5.76
CA THR A 82 4.53 -8.02 4.68
C THR A 82 4.52 -8.83 3.39
N LEU A 83 3.34 -8.91 2.76
CA LEU A 83 3.17 -9.40 1.39
C LEU A 83 3.37 -8.23 0.42
N ILE A 84 4.22 -8.41 -0.58
CA ILE A 84 4.56 -7.41 -1.58
C ILE A 84 4.01 -7.88 -2.93
N ILE A 85 3.07 -7.11 -3.48
CA ILE A 85 2.58 -7.31 -4.86
C ILE A 85 3.25 -6.27 -5.74
N ALA A 86 3.96 -6.73 -6.77
CA ALA A 86 4.67 -5.83 -7.66
C ALA A 86 3.69 -5.07 -8.57
N GLY A 87 3.86 -3.76 -8.62
CA GLY A 87 3.21 -2.92 -9.63
C GLY A 87 3.82 -3.11 -11.03
N ASP A 88 3.13 -2.58 -12.02
CA ASP A 88 3.47 -2.65 -13.45
C ASP A 88 3.58 -1.26 -14.11
N ASP A 89 3.31 -0.18 -13.36
CA ASP A 89 3.35 1.20 -13.89
C ASP A 89 4.62 1.97 -13.51
N THR A 90 4.89 3.06 -14.24
CA THR A 90 6.10 3.88 -14.06
C THR A 90 6.28 4.49 -12.67
N ARG A 91 5.20 4.64 -11.89
CA ARG A 91 5.22 5.09 -10.48
C ARG A 91 5.48 3.95 -9.51
N HIS A 92 5.23 2.70 -9.92
CA HIS A 92 5.38 1.49 -9.12
C HIS A 92 6.22 0.44 -9.86
N PRO A 93 7.50 0.73 -10.15
CA PRO A 93 8.29 -0.15 -11.01
C PRO A 93 8.60 -1.48 -10.31
N THR A 94 8.45 -2.60 -11.04
CA THR A 94 8.62 -3.97 -10.53
C THR A 94 9.98 -4.20 -9.83
N HIS A 95 11.06 -3.55 -10.27
CA HIS A 95 12.37 -3.72 -9.63
C HIS A 95 12.40 -3.21 -8.18
N LEU A 96 11.60 -2.20 -7.84
CA LEU A 96 11.51 -1.69 -6.48
C LEU A 96 10.90 -2.74 -5.54
N ALA A 97 9.92 -3.51 -5.99
CA ALA A 97 9.33 -4.60 -5.21
C ALA A 97 10.36 -5.68 -4.85
N ARG A 98 11.29 -5.98 -5.76
CA ARG A 98 12.40 -6.91 -5.50
C ARG A 98 13.39 -6.32 -4.50
N SER A 99 13.77 -5.05 -4.68
CA SER A 99 14.66 -4.37 -3.75
C SER A 99 14.07 -4.29 -2.34
N LEU A 100 12.75 -4.19 -2.20
CA LEU A 100 12.08 -4.31 -0.91
C LEU A 100 12.30 -5.72 -0.35
N ALA A 101 11.89 -6.77 -1.08
CA ALA A 101 12.00 -8.15 -0.61
C ALA A 101 13.42 -8.57 -0.19
N ASP A 102 14.46 -8.02 -0.82
CA ASP A 102 15.86 -8.27 -0.47
C ASP A 102 16.29 -7.67 0.89
N VAL A 103 15.51 -6.75 1.44
CA VAL A 103 15.87 -5.99 2.65
C VAL A 103 15.56 -6.80 3.90
N ARG A 104 14.64 -7.77 3.84
CA ARG A 104 14.11 -8.49 5.01
C ARG A 104 13.81 -9.96 4.76
N PRO A 105 14.04 -10.84 5.76
CA PRO A 105 13.74 -12.27 5.65
C PRO A 105 12.25 -12.62 5.78
N MET A 106 11.38 -11.70 6.20
CA MET A 106 9.93 -11.92 6.38
C MET A 106 9.07 -11.20 5.33
N GLU A 107 9.68 -10.77 4.23
CA GLU A 107 8.98 -10.16 3.11
C GLU A 107 8.68 -11.24 2.07
N PHE A 108 7.39 -11.39 1.75
CA PHE A 108 6.92 -12.32 0.74
C PHE A 108 6.67 -11.54 -0.54
N LEU A 109 7.54 -11.72 -1.54
CA LEU A 109 7.26 -11.19 -2.87
C LEU A 109 6.28 -12.13 -3.58
N ALA A 110 5.09 -11.63 -3.87
CA ALA A 110 4.09 -12.37 -4.62
C ALA A 110 4.63 -12.77 -5.99
N ARG A 111 4.35 -14.01 -6.42
CA ARG A 111 4.70 -14.46 -7.78
C ARG A 111 3.79 -13.81 -8.83
N ALA A 112 2.52 -13.61 -8.48
CA ALA A 112 1.58 -12.84 -9.28
C ALA A 112 1.94 -11.35 -9.23
N THR A 113 1.78 -10.66 -10.37
CA THR A 113 2.04 -9.22 -10.50
C THR A 113 0.81 -8.51 -11.01
N MET A 114 0.76 -7.18 -10.85
CA MET A 114 -0.18 -6.36 -11.59
C MET A 114 -0.01 -6.56 -13.10
N SER A 115 -1.11 -6.46 -13.83
CA SER A 115 -1.11 -6.49 -15.30
C SER A 115 -2.33 -5.77 -15.85
N ASP A 116 -2.25 -5.34 -17.11
CA ASP A 116 -3.36 -4.73 -17.86
C ASP A 116 -4.53 -5.70 -18.14
N LEU A 117 -4.40 -7.00 -17.80
CA LEU A 117 -5.47 -7.99 -17.94
C LEU A 117 -6.46 -7.95 -16.76
N LEU A 118 -6.08 -7.33 -15.64
CA LEU A 118 -6.95 -7.19 -14.48
C LEU A 118 -7.86 -5.98 -14.69
N VAL A 119 -9.18 -6.18 -14.61
CA VAL A 119 -10.17 -5.14 -14.92
C VAL A 119 -10.95 -4.69 -13.69
N ASN A 120 -11.18 -5.59 -12.74
CA ASN A 120 -12.01 -5.35 -11.56
C ASN A 120 -11.48 -6.04 -10.29
N ALA A 121 -12.22 -5.90 -9.18
CA ALA A 121 -11.87 -6.50 -7.89
C ALA A 121 -11.88 -8.03 -7.91
N ASP A 122 -12.78 -8.66 -8.67
CA ASP A 122 -12.84 -10.12 -8.78
C ASP A 122 -11.61 -10.66 -9.50
N ASP A 123 -11.14 -10.00 -10.56
CA ASP A 123 -9.91 -10.40 -11.26
C ASP A 123 -8.71 -10.34 -10.31
N MET A 124 -8.62 -9.28 -9.48
CA MET A 124 -7.58 -9.17 -8.45
C MET A 124 -7.70 -10.28 -7.41
N ALA A 125 -8.92 -10.57 -6.94
CA ALA A 125 -9.14 -11.63 -5.97
C ALA A 125 -8.65 -12.97 -6.53
N HIS A 126 -9.02 -13.32 -7.77
CA HIS A 126 -8.56 -14.55 -8.40
C HIS A 126 -7.05 -14.58 -8.64
N ALA A 127 -6.44 -13.46 -9.04
CA ALA A 127 -5.01 -13.39 -9.32
C ALA A 127 -4.15 -13.49 -8.06
N PHE A 128 -4.60 -12.93 -6.94
CA PHE A 128 -3.78 -12.79 -5.72
C PHE A 128 -4.22 -13.70 -4.56
N ALA A 129 -5.38 -14.36 -4.62
CA ALA A 129 -5.91 -15.17 -3.53
C ALA A 129 -4.90 -16.18 -3.00
N SER A 130 -4.29 -16.99 -3.87
CA SER A 130 -3.33 -18.01 -3.43
C SER A 130 -2.10 -17.44 -2.74
N GLU A 131 -1.59 -16.29 -3.19
CA GLU A 131 -0.45 -15.61 -2.56
C GLU A 131 -0.85 -15.04 -1.18
N ILE A 132 -2.06 -14.50 -1.06
CA ILE A 132 -2.60 -14.01 0.22
C ILE A 132 -2.81 -15.17 1.20
N GLU A 133 -3.38 -16.28 0.74
CA GLU A 133 -3.60 -17.47 1.56
C GLU A 133 -2.28 -18.08 2.06
N GLU A 134 -1.28 -18.22 1.17
CA GLU A 134 0.06 -18.70 1.53
C GLU A 134 0.74 -17.75 2.55
N PHE A 135 0.63 -16.44 2.34
CA PHE A 135 1.15 -15.45 3.28
C PHE A 135 0.45 -15.52 4.65
N LEU A 136 -0.88 -15.63 4.67
CA LEU A 136 -1.62 -15.73 5.93
C LEU A 136 -1.31 -17.02 6.67
N ALA A 137 -1.17 -18.15 5.96
CA ALA A 137 -0.83 -19.44 6.57
C ALA A 137 0.57 -19.43 7.21
N THR A 138 1.56 -18.83 6.54
CA THR A 138 2.95 -18.76 7.03
C THR A 138 3.13 -17.77 8.18
N THR A 139 2.29 -16.73 8.27
CA THR A 139 2.42 -15.67 9.28
C THR A 139 1.50 -15.84 10.49
N SER A 140 0.44 -16.65 10.36
CA SER A 140 -0.51 -16.94 11.44
C SER A 140 -0.04 -18.08 12.36
N ASP A 141 1.07 -18.74 12.05
CA ASP A 141 1.62 -19.82 12.88
C ASP A 141 2.32 -19.24 14.12
N PRO A 142 1.88 -19.56 15.36
CA PRO A 142 2.47 -19.04 16.59
C PRO A 142 3.92 -19.50 16.83
N GLU A 143 4.41 -20.55 16.14
CA GLU A 143 5.81 -20.99 16.25
C GLU A 143 6.80 -20.10 15.49
N THR A 144 6.32 -19.21 14.61
CA THR A 144 7.16 -18.29 13.82
C THR A 144 7.34 -16.92 14.49
N GLN A 145 6.71 -16.66 15.64
CA GLN A 145 6.94 -15.45 16.43
C GLN A 145 8.23 -15.59 17.26
N PRO A 146 9.25 -14.73 17.09
CA PRO A 146 10.43 -14.77 17.94
C PRO A 146 10.04 -14.53 19.39
N HIS A 147 10.29 -15.55 20.23
CA HIS A 147 9.98 -15.61 21.64
C HIS A 147 10.16 -14.27 22.37
N GLN A 148 9.05 -13.64 22.79
CA GLN A 148 9.09 -12.77 23.96
C GLN A 148 9.44 -13.64 25.17
N THR A 149 10.72 -13.69 25.50
CA THR A 149 11.22 -14.40 26.68
C THR A 149 10.56 -13.78 27.91
N GLN A 150 9.67 -14.56 28.50
CA GLN A 150 8.94 -14.26 29.70
C GLN A 150 9.92 -14.10 30.87
N ARG A 151 10.21 -12.85 31.27
CA ARG A 151 10.80 -12.56 32.58
C ARG A 151 9.77 -12.89 33.65
N ARG A 152 9.69 -14.17 34.05
CA ARG A 152 9.11 -14.54 35.34
C ARG A 152 10.07 -14.06 36.43
N SER A 153 9.72 -12.93 37.05
CA SER A 153 10.30 -12.51 38.33
C SER A 153 9.84 -13.49 39.41
N ASN A 154 10.69 -14.47 39.73
CA ASN A 154 10.65 -15.12 41.03
C ASN A 154 11.37 -14.21 42.02
N LEU A 155 10.62 -13.45 42.81
CA LEU A 155 11.14 -12.91 44.06
C LEU A 155 10.63 -13.84 45.18
N LYS A 156 11.58 -14.50 45.83
CA LYS A 156 11.40 -15.13 47.14
C LYS A 156 11.27 -14.05 48.21
#